data_AF-A0A921U656-F1
#
_entry.id   AF-A0A921U656-F1
#
_cell.length_a   1.000
_cell.length_b   1.000
_cell.length_c   1.000
_cell.angle_alpha   90.00
_cell.angle_beta   90.00
_cell.angle_gamma   90.00
#
_symmetry.space_group_name_H-M   'P 1'
#
loop_
_entity.id
_entity.type
_entity.pdbx_description
1 polymer ?
#
loop_
_entity_poly.entity_id
_entity_poly.type
_entity_poly.pdbx_seq_one_letter_code
_entity_poly.pdbx_strand_id
1 'polypeptide(L)'
;MHRNSPILQLVWELSSTLETLHKHKVHENENKIVEALESPLIDCKEKVEKNSSLDDKKSLFKNWPLMSSIIMYCVFSFHDMAYTEVFSLWAESDKKYGGLSLSSQDVGQVLSLTGVSLIIYQLSLYPCINKILGPIMSSRIAAILCIPLLFAYPYMTYLSGTGLSIILNIASILKNNLGVTIVTSTFILQNNAVPQDQRGAANGLSMKVMSLFKAVAPAGAGIVFSWAQKRQQAFFFPGDQMVFFLLNVVEFLGLVLTLKPFMAMPEQYDRN
;
A
#
# COMPACT_ATOMS: atom_id res chain seq x y z
N MET A 1 36.65 28.64 -1.29
CA MET A 1 35.52 28.02 -2.01
C MET A 1 36.11 26.87 -2.80
N HIS A 2 35.84 25.58 -2.60
CA HIS A 2 34.62 24.87 -2.23
C HIS A 2 34.88 23.87 -1.10
N ARG A 3 33.94 23.79 -0.14
CA ARG A 3 33.94 22.80 0.94
C ARG A 3 33.33 21.51 0.37
N ASN A 4 34.12 20.43 0.31
CA ASN A 4 33.65 19.09 -0.02
C ASN A 4 32.53 18.70 0.97
N SER A 5 31.30 18.58 0.48
CA SER A 5 30.18 18.10 1.28
C SER A 5 30.23 16.57 1.34
N PRO A 6 30.40 15.95 2.52
CA PRO A 6 30.44 14.50 2.67
C PRO A 6 29.16 13.80 2.18
N ILE A 7 28.06 14.55 2.04
CA ILE A 7 26.79 14.06 1.53
C ILE A 7 26.86 13.77 0.02
N LEU A 8 27.62 14.56 -0.75
CA LEU A 8 27.77 14.34 -2.19
C LEU A 8 28.66 13.13 -2.51
N GLN A 9 29.65 12.84 -1.67
CA GLN A 9 30.45 11.61 -1.78
C GLN A 9 29.61 10.37 -1.47
N LEU A 10 28.77 10.43 -0.43
CA LEU A 10 27.88 9.32 -0.09
C LEU A 10 26.84 9.04 -1.20
N VAL A 11 26.30 10.08 -1.82
CA VAL A 11 25.37 9.95 -2.95
C VAL A 11 26.07 9.35 -4.18
N TRP A 12 27.33 9.69 -4.41
CA TRP A 12 28.12 9.14 -5.52
C TRP A 12 28.52 7.67 -5.28
N GLU A 13 28.87 7.29 -4.05
CA GLU A 13 29.14 5.89 -3.65
C GLU A 13 27.87 5.03 -3.68
N LEU A 14 26.71 5.59 -3.28
CA LEU A 14 25.43 4.89 -3.37
C LEU A 14 24.96 4.74 -4.84
N SER A 15 25.24 5.71 -5.70
CA SER A 15 24.96 5.60 -7.13
C SER A 15 25.84 4.56 -7.82
N SER A 16 27.14 4.51 -7.49
CA SER A 16 28.09 3.56 -8.09
C SER A 16 27.89 2.12 -7.59
N THR A 17 27.44 1.93 -6.35
CA THR A 17 27.07 0.59 -5.83
C THR A 17 25.78 0.06 -6.43
N LEU A 18 24.83 0.93 -6.80
CA LEU A 18 23.60 0.51 -7.49
C LEU A 18 23.86 0.08 -8.95
N GLU A 19 24.78 0.76 -9.65
CA GLU A 19 25.16 0.41 -11.03
C GLU A 19 26.02 -0.86 -11.13
N THR A 20 26.78 -1.19 -10.09
CA THR A 20 27.69 -2.37 -10.09
C THR A 20 27.00 -3.69 -9.75
N LEU A 21 25.77 -3.67 -9.22
CA LEU A 21 25.03 -4.90 -8.91
C LEU A 21 24.45 -5.62 -10.16
N HIS A 22 24.44 -4.96 -11.33
CA HIS A 22 23.83 -5.50 -12.55
C HIS A 22 24.80 -6.14 -13.56
N LYS A 23 26.09 -6.31 -13.22
CA LYS A 23 27.05 -6.98 -14.10
C LYS A 23 27.86 -8.00 -13.32
N HIS A 24 27.53 -9.28 -13.45
CA HIS A 24 28.47 -10.33 -13.09
C HIS A 24 29.05 -11.04 -14.32
N LYS A 25 30.39 -10.90 -14.41
CA LYS A 25 31.40 -11.75 -15.05
C LYS A 25 31.25 -12.03 -16.55
N VAL A 26 31.96 -11.25 -17.36
CA VAL A 26 32.65 -11.77 -18.55
C VAL A 26 34.15 -11.66 -18.27
N HIS A 27 34.79 -12.81 -18.20
CA HIS A 27 36.25 -12.92 -18.11
C HIS A 27 36.83 -12.48 -19.46
N GLU A 28 37.71 -11.50 -19.46
CA GLU A 28 38.57 -11.20 -20.61
C GLU A 28 39.40 -12.43 -20.93
N ASN A 29 39.20 -13.02 -22.11
CA ASN A 29 40.31 -13.31 -23.02
C ASN A 29 39.78 -13.56 -24.44
N GLU A 30 40.52 -13.05 -25.42
CA GLU A 30 40.46 -13.38 -26.86
C GLU A 30 39.40 -12.68 -27.72
N ASN A 31 39.53 -11.36 -27.81
CA ASN A 31 39.20 -10.60 -29.02
C ASN A 31 40.07 -11.08 -30.20
N LYS A 32 39.54 -11.92 -31.11
CA LYS A 32 39.95 -11.88 -32.54
C LYS A 32 39.15 -12.67 -33.59
N ILE A 33 37.99 -13.27 -33.32
CA ILE A 33 37.29 -14.08 -34.36
C ILE A 33 35.80 -13.69 -34.60
N VAL A 34 35.22 -12.73 -33.90
CA VAL A 34 33.73 -12.68 -33.75
C VAL A 34 32.95 -11.80 -34.75
N GLU A 35 33.60 -11.02 -35.63
CA GLU A 35 32.85 -10.07 -36.49
C GLU A 35 31.97 -10.68 -37.60
N ALA A 36 31.98 -12.01 -37.79
CA ALA A 36 31.14 -12.68 -38.80
C ALA A 36 29.90 -13.40 -38.24
N LEU A 37 29.64 -13.38 -36.92
CA LEU A 37 28.60 -14.21 -36.29
C LEU A 37 27.46 -13.45 -35.59
N GLU A 38 27.42 -12.12 -35.62
CA GLU A 38 26.50 -11.32 -34.79
C GLU A 38 25.06 -11.21 -35.32
N SER A 39 24.81 -11.50 -36.60
CA SER A 39 23.47 -11.32 -37.20
C SER A 39 22.38 -12.32 -36.78
N PRO A 40 22.66 -13.58 -36.34
CA PRO A 40 21.64 -14.48 -35.80
C PRO A 40 21.50 -14.43 -34.26
N LEU A 41 22.50 -13.91 -33.55
CA LEU A 41 22.58 -13.97 -32.09
C LEU A 41 21.70 -12.93 -31.39
N ILE A 42 21.51 -11.75 -31.97
CA ILE A 42 20.67 -10.68 -31.40
C ILE A 42 19.20 -11.12 -31.39
N ASP A 43 18.70 -11.67 -32.49
CA ASP A 43 17.31 -12.17 -32.59
C ASP A 43 17.09 -13.39 -31.68
N CYS A 44 18.07 -14.30 -31.54
CA CYS A 44 17.97 -15.42 -30.60
C CYS A 44 17.99 -14.96 -29.14
N LYS A 45 18.84 -14.00 -28.77
CA LYS A 45 18.96 -13.51 -27.39
C LYS A 45 17.71 -12.71 -26.98
N GLU A 46 17.21 -11.86 -27.87
CA GLU A 46 15.98 -11.09 -27.64
C GLU A 46 14.75 -12.02 -27.62
N LYS A 47 14.68 -13.04 -28.49
CA LYS A 47 13.63 -14.07 -28.42
C LYS A 47 13.73 -14.93 -27.17
N VAL A 48 14.92 -15.34 -26.75
CA VAL A 48 15.12 -16.17 -25.54
C VAL A 48 14.81 -15.37 -24.28
N GLU A 49 15.21 -14.10 -24.21
CA GLU A 49 14.94 -13.21 -23.06
C GLU A 49 13.46 -12.75 -23.02
N LYS A 50 12.85 -12.58 -24.19
CA LYS A 50 11.40 -12.33 -24.30
C LYS A 50 10.60 -13.58 -23.98
N ASN A 51 11.03 -14.76 -24.40
CA ASN A 51 10.37 -16.03 -24.09
C ASN A 51 10.54 -16.41 -22.61
N SER A 52 11.74 -16.26 -22.04
CA SER A 52 11.98 -16.49 -20.61
C SER A 52 11.18 -15.51 -19.74
N SER A 53 11.19 -14.21 -20.08
CA SER A 53 10.39 -13.23 -19.34
C SER A 53 8.88 -13.38 -19.52
N LEU A 54 8.41 -13.92 -20.65
CA LEU A 54 7.01 -14.27 -20.87
C LEU A 54 6.62 -15.54 -20.10
N ASP A 55 7.48 -16.55 -20.07
CA ASP A 55 7.27 -17.77 -19.30
C ASP A 55 7.33 -17.52 -17.79
N ASP A 56 8.24 -16.65 -17.32
CA ASP A 56 8.30 -16.20 -15.93
C ASP A 56 7.06 -15.41 -15.54
N LYS A 57 6.56 -14.50 -16.40
CA LYS A 57 5.29 -13.82 -16.14
C LYS A 57 4.13 -14.81 -16.10
N LYS A 58 4.07 -15.75 -17.04
CA LYS A 58 3.01 -16.77 -17.13
C LYS A 58 3.06 -17.73 -15.94
N SER A 59 4.23 -17.99 -15.36
CA SER A 59 4.38 -18.79 -14.14
C SER A 59 3.90 -18.02 -12.91
N LEU A 60 4.18 -16.71 -12.80
CA LEU A 60 3.67 -15.85 -11.73
C LEU A 60 2.15 -15.74 -11.72
N PHE A 61 1.51 -15.55 -12.89
CA PHE A 61 0.04 -15.48 -12.98
C PHE A 61 -0.66 -16.78 -12.59
N LYS A 62 0.04 -17.93 -12.70
CA LYS A 62 -0.47 -19.23 -12.25
C LYS A 62 -0.28 -19.45 -10.75
N ASN A 63 0.57 -18.66 -10.08
CA ASN A 63 0.79 -18.75 -8.65
C ASN A 63 -0.39 -18.13 -7.90
N TRP A 64 -1.35 -18.99 -7.55
CA TRP A 64 -2.58 -18.57 -6.88
C TRP A 64 -2.35 -17.87 -5.51
N PRO A 65 -1.46 -18.37 -4.62
CA PRO A 65 -1.07 -17.63 -3.40
C PRO A 65 -0.58 -16.20 -3.64
N LEU A 66 0.25 -15.99 -4.68
CA LEU A 66 0.72 -14.67 -5.08
C LEU A 66 -0.45 -13.81 -5.57
N MET A 67 -1.24 -14.32 -6.51
CA MET A 67 -2.35 -13.57 -7.11
C MET A 67 -3.41 -13.18 -6.07
N SER A 68 -3.74 -14.08 -5.14
CA SER A 68 -4.62 -13.78 -4.01
C SER A 68 -4.06 -12.65 -3.14
N SER A 69 -2.76 -12.69 -2.82
CA SER A 69 -2.09 -11.64 -2.05
C SER A 69 -2.05 -10.29 -2.78
N ILE A 70 -1.95 -10.29 -4.11
CA ILE A 70 -2.05 -9.08 -4.95
C ILE A 70 -3.47 -8.50 -4.91
N ILE A 71 -4.51 -9.35 -5.03
CA ILE A 71 -5.91 -8.91 -4.99
C ILE A 71 -6.21 -8.24 -3.65
N MET A 72 -5.83 -8.87 -2.53
CA MET A 72 -5.99 -8.28 -1.20
C MET A 72 -5.26 -6.94 -1.10
N TYR A 73 -4.01 -6.88 -1.56
CA TYR A 73 -3.23 -5.66 -1.56
C TYR A 73 -3.90 -4.53 -2.35
N CYS A 74 -4.50 -4.84 -3.50
CA CYS A 74 -5.23 -3.86 -4.32
C CYS A 74 -6.48 -3.32 -3.62
N VAL A 75 -7.27 -4.18 -2.98
CA VAL A 75 -8.49 -3.78 -2.24
C VAL A 75 -8.14 -2.87 -1.06
N PHE A 76 -7.18 -3.28 -0.23
CA PHE A 76 -6.75 -2.45 0.91
C PHE A 76 -6.06 -1.16 0.47
N SER A 77 -5.29 -1.19 -0.63
CA SER A 77 -4.68 0.03 -1.19
C SER A 77 -5.72 0.99 -1.74
N PHE A 78 -6.76 0.49 -2.42
CA PHE A 78 -7.90 1.28 -2.85
C PHE A 78 -8.59 1.92 -1.64
N HIS A 79 -8.89 1.13 -0.60
CA HIS A 79 -9.53 1.63 0.61
C HIS A 79 -8.69 2.69 1.33
N ASP A 80 -7.39 2.46 1.49
CA ASP A 80 -6.44 3.40 2.09
C ASP A 80 -6.44 4.76 1.37
N MET A 81 -6.36 4.74 0.03
CA MET A 81 -6.41 5.96 -0.78
C MET A 81 -7.77 6.65 -0.73
N ALA A 82 -8.87 5.88 -0.78
CA ALA A 82 -10.22 6.42 -0.64
C ALA A 82 -10.43 7.06 0.74
N TYR A 83 -9.90 6.44 1.80
CA TYR A 83 -9.92 6.99 3.15
C TYR A 83 -9.17 8.32 3.23
N THR A 84 -7.95 8.43 2.68
CA THR A 84 -7.19 9.68 2.71
C THR A 84 -7.94 10.82 2.01
N GLU A 85 -8.56 10.53 0.86
CA GLU A 85 -9.38 11.51 0.13
C GLU A 85 -10.61 11.92 0.95
N VAL A 86 -11.40 10.94 1.42
CA VAL A 86 -12.59 11.20 2.26
C VAL A 86 -12.23 11.97 3.50
N PHE A 87 -11.14 11.61 4.18
CA PHE A 87 -10.71 12.25 5.43
C PHE A 87 -10.46 13.73 5.22
N SER A 88 -9.70 14.10 4.18
CA SER A 88 -9.42 15.50 3.86
C SER A 88 -10.69 16.28 3.53
N LEU A 89 -11.53 15.73 2.65
CA LEU A 89 -12.79 16.37 2.25
C LEU A 89 -13.77 16.52 3.42
N TRP A 90 -13.90 15.49 4.24
CA TRP A 90 -14.78 15.48 5.41
C TRP A 90 -14.30 16.47 6.48
N ALA A 91 -13.00 16.45 6.80
CA ALA A 91 -12.42 17.31 7.82
C ALA A 91 -12.55 18.80 7.45
N GLU A 92 -12.35 19.14 6.18
CA GLU A 92 -12.47 20.51 5.69
C GLU A 92 -13.93 20.96 5.52
N SER A 93 -14.85 20.04 5.21
CA SER A 93 -16.24 20.40 4.93
C SER A 93 -16.96 21.06 6.11
N ASP A 94 -17.91 21.94 5.78
CA ASP A 94 -18.69 22.67 6.77
C ASP A 94 -19.47 21.75 7.71
N LYS A 95 -19.61 22.16 8.98
CA LYS A 95 -20.46 21.45 9.97
C LYS A 95 -21.90 21.22 9.51
N LYS A 96 -22.44 22.12 8.66
CA LYS A 96 -23.79 21.97 8.07
C LYS A 96 -23.93 20.76 7.14
N TYR A 97 -22.81 20.22 6.66
CA TYR A 97 -22.73 19.03 5.82
C TYR A 97 -22.16 17.81 6.58
N GLY A 98 -22.10 17.86 7.91
CA GLY A 98 -21.56 16.78 8.74
C GLY A 98 -20.03 16.69 8.74
N GLY A 99 -19.34 17.78 8.38
CA GLY A 99 -17.88 17.90 8.47
C GLY A 99 -17.38 18.55 9.76
N LEU A 100 -16.08 18.82 9.82
CA LEU A 100 -15.44 19.42 11.01
C LEU A 100 -15.20 20.94 10.89
N SER A 101 -15.35 21.54 9.70
CA SER A 101 -14.95 22.94 9.40
C SER A 101 -13.49 23.24 9.75
N LEU A 102 -12.58 22.29 9.55
CA LEU A 102 -11.15 22.54 9.72
C LEU A 102 -10.58 23.30 8.54
N SER A 103 -9.55 24.13 8.76
CA SER A 103 -8.81 24.70 7.65
C SER A 103 -7.93 23.63 6.99
N SER A 104 -7.59 23.81 5.71
CA SER A 104 -6.66 22.90 5.02
C SER A 104 -5.27 22.87 5.71
N GLN A 105 -4.89 23.95 6.42
CA GLN A 105 -3.69 23.99 7.25
C GLN A 105 -3.80 23.04 8.45
N ASP A 106 -4.93 23.02 9.15
CA ASP A 106 -5.14 22.12 10.30
C ASP A 106 -5.16 20.66 9.85
N VAL A 107 -5.83 20.36 8.73
CA VAL A 107 -5.82 19.02 8.12
C VAL A 107 -4.39 18.60 7.77
N GLY A 108 -3.61 19.50 7.17
CA GLY A 108 -2.20 19.28 6.86
C GLY A 108 -1.34 18.98 8.10
N GLN A 109 -1.62 19.64 9.24
CA GLN A 109 -0.94 19.35 10.50
C GLN A 109 -1.25 17.94 11.02
N VAL A 110 -2.51 17.52 10.99
CA VAL A 110 -2.92 16.16 11.40
C VAL A 110 -2.25 15.10 10.52
N LEU A 111 -2.26 15.30 9.20
CA LEU A 111 -1.62 14.40 8.25
C LEU A 111 -0.09 14.35 8.43
N SER A 112 0.54 15.49 8.70
CA SER A 112 1.98 15.56 8.98
C SER A 112 2.37 14.79 10.25
N LEU A 113 1.64 15.00 11.35
CA LEU A 113 1.86 14.26 12.60
C LEU A 113 1.67 12.76 12.40
N THR A 114 0.63 12.39 11.65
CA THR A 114 0.36 11.01 11.25
C THR A 114 1.51 10.43 10.43
N GLY A 115 2.05 11.18 9.48
CA GLY A 115 3.21 10.77 8.67
C GLY A 115 4.47 10.49 9.50
N VAL A 116 4.77 11.34 10.48
CA VAL A 116 5.87 11.10 11.43
C VAL A 116 5.63 9.83 12.25
N SER A 117 4.40 9.64 12.74
CA SER A 117 4.03 8.46 13.53
C SER A 117 4.18 7.16 12.73
N LEU A 118 3.84 7.19 11.43
CA LEU A 118 3.95 6.05 10.52
C LEU A 118 5.41 5.60 10.36
N ILE A 119 6.35 6.54 10.21
CA ILE A 119 7.78 6.23 10.09
C ILE A 119 8.28 5.55 11.36
N ILE A 120 7.95 6.11 12.54
CA ILE A 120 8.35 5.53 13.83
C ILE A 120 7.75 4.13 13.98
N TYR A 121 6.45 3.98 13.70
CA TYR A 121 5.75 2.72 13.81
C TYR A 121 6.38 1.64 12.90
N GLN A 122 6.65 1.98 11.64
CA GLN A 122 7.17 1.03 10.66
C GLN A 122 8.59 0.56 10.98
N LEU A 123 9.46 1.46 11.47
CA LEU A 123 10.85 1.13 11.79
C LEU A 123 11.01 0.36 13.10
N SER A 124 10.10 0.58 14.07
CA SER A 124 10.27 0.04 15.43
C SER A 124 9.20 -0.98 15.83
N LEU A 125 7.91 -0.62 15.71
CA LEU A 125 6.80 -1.41 16.25
C LEU A 125 6.38 -2.55 15.32
N TYR A 126 6.26 -2.28 14.01
CA TYR A 126 5.81 -3.28 13.05
C TYR A 126 6.71 -4.54 13.01
N PRO A 127 8.06 -4.46 13.04
CA PRO A 127 8.91 -5.65 13.08
C PRO A 127 8.61 -6.55 14.29
N CYS A 128 8.32 -5.96 15.45
CA CYS A 128 7.94 -6.68 16.66
C CYS A 128 6.59 -7.38 16.47
N ILE A 129 5.59 -6.66 15.97
CA ILE A 129 4.25 -7.19 15.70
C ILE A 129 4.31 -8.35 14.70
N ASN A 130 5.06 -8.19 13.61
CA ASN A 130 5.23 -9.23 12.61
C ASN A 130 5.96 -10.47 13.16
N LYS A 131 6.93 -10.29 14.06
CA LYS A 131 7.62 -11.41 14.72
C LYS A 131 6.71 -12.22 15.64
N ILE A 132 5.76 -11.56 16.32
CA ILE A 132 4.87 -12.20 17.30
C ILE A 132 3.64 -12.81 16.62
N LEU A 133 3.00 -12.08 15.71
CA LEU A 133 1.70 -12.45 15.13
C LEU A 133 1.81 -13.02 13.71
N GLY A 134 2.90 -12.74 13.01
CA GLY A 134 3.02 -12.98 11.58
C GLY A 134 2.14 -12.05 10.72
N PRO A 135 2.29 -12.09 9.39
CA PRO A 135 1.61 -11.17 8.48
C PRO A 135 0.10 -11.42 8.36
N ILE A 136 -0.33 -12.68 8.46
CA ILE A 136 -1.76 -13.02 8.30
C ILE A 136 -2.58 -12.53 9.49
N MET A 137 -2.16 -12.83 10.72
CA MET A 137 -2.92 -12.41 11.90
C MET A 137 -2.81 -10.91 12.15
N SER A 138 -1.64 -10.30 11.91
CA SER A 138 -1.48 -8.84 12.07
C SER A 138 -2.37 -8.06 11.10
N SER A 139 -2.46 -8.46 9.82
CA SER A 139 -3.39 -7.83 8.87
C SER A 139 -4.86 -8.02 9.25
N ARG A 140 -5.26 -9.21 9.70
CA ARG A 140 -6.64 -9.47 10.17
C ARG A 140 -7.02 -8.63 11.38
N ILE A 141 -6.17 -8.61 12.40
CA ILE A 141 -6.41 -7.82 13.62
C ILE A 141 -6.48 -6.33 13.25
N ALA A 142 -5.56 -5.86 12.40
CA ALA A 142 -5.57 -4.48 11.96
C ALA A 142 -6.87 -4.10 11.22
N ALA A 143 -7.34 -4.95 10.30
CA ALA A 143 -8.59 -4.73 9.59
C ALA A 143 -9.82 -4.77 10.51
N ILE A 144 -9.85 -5.69 11.47
CA ILE A 144 -10.92 -5.77 12.48
C ILE A 144 -10.95 -4.49 13.33
N LEU A 145 -9.79 -3.93 13.70
CA LEU A 145 -9.70 -2.70 14.48
C LEU A 145 -10.01 -1.44 13.66
N CYS A 146 -9.74 -1.44 12.35
CA CYS A 146 -10.13 -0.35 11.45
C CYS A 146 -11.65 -0.14 11.41
N ILE A 147 -12.44 -1.22 11.51
CA ILE A 147 -13.91 -1.15 11.37
C ILE A 147 -14.57 -0.28 12.46
N PRO A 148 -14.45 -0.61 13.77
CA PRO A 148 -15.04 0.21 14.83
C PRO A 148 -14.42 1.60 14.88
N LEU A 149 -13.14 1.72 14.49
CA LEU A 149 -12.47 3.01 14.39
C LEU A 149 -13.15 3.90 13.35
N LEU A 150 -13.32 3.44 12.11
CA LEU A 150 -14.01 4.19 11.05
C LEU A 150 -15.47 4.45 11.37
N PHE A 151 -16.15 3.50 12.02
CA PHE A 151 -17.51 3.70 12.51
C PHE A 151 -17.61 4.86 13.50
N ALA A 152 -16.55 5.13 14.28
CA ALA A 152 -16.52 6.22 15.26
C ALA A 152 -16.29 7.62 14.64
N TYR A 153 -15.82 7.73 13.39
CA TYR A 153 -15.44 9.03 12.78
C TYR A 153 -16.60 10.05 12.69
N PRO A 154 -17.80 9.68 12.19
CA PRO A 154 -18.93 10.60 12.13
C PRO A 154 -19.26 11.26 13.48
N TYR A 155 -19.06 10.54 14.58
CA TYR A 155 -19.35 11.03 15.93
C TYR A 155 -18.36 12.08 16.42
N MET A 156 -17.20 12.24 15.78
CA MET A 156 -16.26 13.31 16.12
C MET A 156 -16.84 14.71 15.82
N THR A 157 -17.85 14.80 14.95
CA THR A 157 -18.54 16.06 14.64
C THR A 157 -19.24 16.69 15.86
N TYR A 158 -19.57 15.87 16.87
CA TYR A 158 -20.16 16.34 18.14
C TYR A 158 -19.12 16.97 19.08
N LEU A 159 -17.83 16.82 18.78
CA LEU A 159 -16.74 17.39 19.55
C LEU A 159 -16.34 18.77 19.00
N SER A 160 -15.70 19.58 19.83
CA SER A 160 -15.18 20.89 19.41
C SER A 160 -13.94 21.29 20.20
N GLY A 161 -13.22 22.29 19.69
CA GLY A 161 -12.02 22.83 20.31
C GLY A 161 -10.90 21.80 20.45
N THR A 162 -10.16 21.88 21.56
CA THR A 162 -8.98 21.05 21.82
C THR A 162 -9.28 19.56 21.88
N GLY A 163 -10.46 19.18 22.40
CA GLY A 163 -10.87 17.76 22.49
C GLY A 163 -11.00 17.10 21.13
N LEU A 164 -11.59 17.80 20.14
CA LEU A 164 -11.66 17.34 18.76
C LEU A 164 -10.26 17.13 18.17
N SER A 165 -9.37 18.13 18.32
CA SER A 165 -8.01 18.05 17.77
C SER A 165 -7.23 16.85 18.33
N ILE A 166 -7.29 16.61 19.65
CA ILE A 166 -6.62 15.47 20.29
C ILE A 166 -7.18 14.15 19.75
N ILE A 167 -8.50 13.99 19.76
CA ILE A 167 -9.15 12.73 19.34
C ILE A 167 -8.91 12.46 17.84
N LEU A 168 -8.99 13.49 17.00
CA LEU A 168 -8.75 13.38 15.56
C LEU A 168 -7.32 12.96 15.26
N ASN A 169 -6.33 13.53 15.96
CA ASN A 169 -4.93 13.14 15.80
C ASN A 169 -4.69 11.70 16.23
N ILE A 170 -5.21 11.29 17.41
CA ILE A 170 -5.10 9.91 17.89
C ILE A 170 -5.75 8.94 16.90
N ALA A 171 -6.96 9.24 16.43
CA ALA A 171 -7.68 8.40 15.48
C ALA A 171 -6.96 8.29 14.14
N SER A 172 -6.45 9.42 13.61
CA SER A 172 -5.68 9.44 12.36
C SER A 172 -4.40 8.60 12.47
N ILE A 173 -3.62 8.77 13.55
CA ILE A 173 -2.42 7.98 13.84
C ILE A 173 -2.77 6.50 13.90
N LEU A 174 -3.81 6.14 14.67
CA LEU A 174 -4.22 4.75 14.83
C LEU A 174 -4.66 4.16 13.49
N LYS A 175 -5.53 4.84 12.74
CA LYS A 175 -6.05 4.34 11.46
C LYS A 175 -4.94 4.11 10.43
N ASN A 176 -4.00 5.04 10.33
CA ASN A 176 -2.89 4.94 9.40
C ASN A 176 -1.90 3.84 9.80
N ASN A 177 -1.59 3.70 11.09
CA ASN A 177 -0.73 2.61 11.57
C ASN A 177 -1.37 1.22 11.36
N LEU A 178 -2.69 1.10 11.51
CA LEU A 178 -3.41 -0.12 11.14
C LEU A 178 -3.37 -0.35 9.61
N GLY A 179 -3.56 0.70 8.81
CA GLY A 179 -3.46 0.63 7.34
C GLY A 179 -2.09 0.15 6.86
N VAL A 180 -1.01 0.74 7.37
CA VAL A 180 0.37 0.33 6.99
C VAL A 180 0.70 -1.08 7.46
N THR A 181 0.12 -1.54 8.58
CA THR A 181 0.25 -2.93 9.05
C THR A 181 -0.35 -3.90 8.04
N ILE A 182 -1.54 -3.60 7.51
CA ILE A 182 -2.19 -4.43 6.49
C ILE A 182 -1.36 -4.44 5.21
N VAL A 183 -1.01 -3.27 4.69
CA VAL A 183 -0.22 -3.12 3.46
C VAL A 183 1.10 -3.88 3.56
N THR A 184 1.88 -3.65 4.63
CA THR A 184 3.17 -4.31 4.80
C THR A 184 3.02 -5.83 4.91
N SER A 185 2.00 -6.29 5.62
CA SER A 185 1.75 -7.72 5.77
C SER A 185 1.37 -8.39 4.44
N THR A 186 0.54 -7.73 3.62
CA THR A 186 0.25 -8.22 2.27
C THR A 186 1.49 -8.26 1.37
N PHE A 187 2.40 -7.30 1.52
CA PHE A 187 3.67 -7.29 0.80
C PHE A 187 4.58 -8.45 1.23
N ILE A 188 4.64 -8.77 2.53
CA ILE A 188 5.37 -9.94 3.04
C ILE A 188 4.76 -11.23 2.47
N LEU A 189 3.43 -11.35 2.42
CA LEU A 189 2.76 -12.53 1.86
C LEU A 189 3.10 -12.74 0.38
N GLN A 190 3.15 -11.67 -0.41
CA GLN A 190 3.57 -11.74 -1.82
C GLN A 190 5.01 -12.23 -1.95
N ASN A 191 5.93 -11.72 -1.13
CA ASN A 191 7.34 -12.13 -1.15
C ASN A 191 7.57 -13.56 -0.65
N ASN A 192 6.69 -14.06 0.23
CA ASN A 192 6.71 -15.45 0.72
C ASN A 192 6.09 -16.43 -0.28
N ALA A 193 5.22 -15.96 -1.18
CA ALA A 193 4.58 -16.79 -2.20
C ALA A 193 5.49 -17.12 -3.38
N VAL A 194 6.65 -16.45 -3.53
CA VAL A 194 7.55 -16.63 -4.67
C VAL A 194 9.01 -16.89 -4.24
N PRO A 195 9.77 -17.63 -5.06
CA PRO A 195 11.22 -17.73 -4.94
C PRO A 195 11.92 -16.36 -5.00
N GLN A 196 13.09 -16.26 -4.38
CA GLN A 196 13.80 -14.99 -4.21
C GLN A 196 14.19 -14.32 -5.55
N ASP A 197 14.56 -15.12 -6.55
CA ASP A 197 14.87 -14.68 -7.92
C ASP A 197 13.68 -14.04 -8.64
N GLN A 198 12.45 -14.42 -8.27
CA GLN A 198 11.22 -13.90 -8.88
C GLN A 198 10.58 -12.74 -8.08
N ARG A 199 11.08 -12.40 -6.89
CA ARG A 199 10.51 -11.34 -6.04
C ARG A 199 10.46 -9.98 -6.72
N GLY A 200 11.46 -9.65 -7.52
CA GLY A 200 11.50 -8.39 -8.28
C GLY A 200 10.34 -8.29 -9.29
N ALA A 201 10.12 -9.36 -10.06
CA ALA A 201 9.03 -9.43 -11.04
C ALA A 201 7.65 -9.45 -10.35
N ALA A 202 7.51 -10.21 -9.27
CA ALA A 202 6.28 -10.26 -8.48
C ALA A 202 5.93 -8.89 -7.88
N ASN A 203 6.86 -8.23 -7.20
CA ASN A 203 6.64 -6.90 -6.62
C ASN A 203 6.35 -5.84 -7.70
N GLY A 204 7.04 -5.93 -8.85
CA GLY A 204 6.76 -5.07 -10.00
C GLY A 204 5.35 -5.26 -10.56
N LEU A 205 4.86 -6.51 -10.64
CA LEU A 205 3.48 -6.80 -11.01
C LEU A 205 2.50 -6.24 -9.98
N SER A 206 2.71 -6.52 -8.69
CA SER A 206 1.88 -6.03 -7.59
C SER A 206 1.75 -4.52 -7.61
N MET A 207 2.86 -3.79 -7.75
CA MET A 207 2.89 -2.33 -7.79
C MET A 207 2.12 -1.76 -9.00
N LYS A 208 2.20 -2.42 -10.17
CA LYS A 208 1.46 -2.01 -11.37
C LYS A 208 -0.05 -2.15 -11.17
N VAL A 209 -0.51 -3.27 -10.64
CA VAL A 209 -1.95 -3.51 -10.44
C VAL A 209 -2.48 -2.63 -9.30
N MET A 210 -1.76 -2.56 -8.17
CA MET A 210 -2.14 -1.74 -7.02
C MET A 210 -2.23 -0.25 -7.37
N SER A 211 -1.28 0.28 -8.15
CA SER A 211 -1.30 1.70 -8.54
C SER A 211 -2.51 2.05 -9.43
N LEU A 212 -2.94 1.15 -10.31
CA LEU A 212 -4.18 1.33 -11.08
C LEU A 212 -5.41 1.45 -10.17
N PHE A 213 -5.50 0.60 -9.14
CA PHE A 213 -6.59 0.65 -8.17
C PHE A 213 -6.52 1.92 -7.32
N LYS A 214 -5.34 2.31 -6.85
CA LYS A 214 -5.17 3.58 -6.11
C LYS A 214 -5.53 4.79 -6.96
N ALA A 215 -5.21 4.80 -8.25
CA ALA A 215 -5.45 5.95 -9.12
C ALA A 215 -6.94 6.30 -9.26
N VAL A 216 -7.83 5.31 -9.25
CA VAL A 216 -9.29 5.54 -9.37
C VAL A 216 -9.98 5.81 -8.04
N ALA A 217 -9.32 5.53 -6.92
CA ALA A 217 -9.92 5.63 -5.58
C ALA A 217 -10.35 7.06 -5.20
N PRO A 218 -9.54 8.13 -5.41
CA PRO A 218 -9.95 9.49 -5.08
C PRO A 218 -11.18 9.95 -5.87
N ALA A 219 -11.25 9.63 -7.17
CA ALA A 219 -12.41 9.97 -7.99
C ALA A 219 -13.69 9.29 -7.47
N GLY A 220 -13.62 7.99 -7.16
CA GLY A 220 -14.75 7.26 -6.57
C GLY A 220 -15.15 7.81 -5.20
N ALA A 221 -14.18 8.05 -4.32
CA ALA A 221 -14.38 8.64 -3.00
C ALA A 221 -15.04 10.02 -3.08
N GLY A 222 -14.56 10.92 -3.95
CA GLY A 222 -15.11 12.25 -4.13
C GLY A 222 -16.54 12.24 -4.67
N ILE A 223 -16.89 11.32 -5.59
CA ILE A 223 -18.26 11.15 -6.08
C ILE A 223 -19.19 10.69 -4.93
N VAL A 224 -18.77 9.68 -4.18
CA VAL A 224 -19.53 9.16 -3.02
C VAL A 224 -19.72 10.25 -1.97
N PHE A 225 -18.66 10.99 -1.65
CA PHE A 225 -18.68 12.09 -0.70
C PHE A 225 -19.62 13.21 -1.14
N SER A 226 -19.54 13.65 -2.40
CA SER A 226 -20.42 14.68 -2.97
C SER A 226 -21.89 14.25 -2.97
N TRP A 227 -22.17 12.96 -3.24
CA TRP A 227 -23.52 12.41 -3.15
C TRP A 227 -24.02 12.38 -1.70
N ALA A 228 -23.18 11.98 -0.75
CA ALA A 228 -23.49 11.98 0.67
C ALA A 228 -23.80 13.38 1.21
N GLN A 229 -23.07 14.42 0.80
CA GLN A 229 -23.35 15.80 1.19
C GLN A 229 -24.74 16.30 0.75
N LYS A 230 -25.32 15.76 -0.34
CA LYS A 230 -26.69 16.09 -0.77
C LYS A 230 -27.77 15.38 0.04
N ARG A 231 -27.40 14.43 0.90
CA ARG A 231 -28.31 13.50 1.59
C ARG A 231 -28.37 13.72 3.11
N GLN A 232 -28.00 14.89 3.60
CA GLN A 232 -27.90 15.19 5.04
C GLN A 232 -29.24 15.12 5.79
N GLN A 233 -30.37 15.36 5.10
CA GLN A 233 -31.72 15.35 5.70
C GLN A 233 -32.44 14.00 5.59
N ALA A 234 -31.72 12.91 5.30
CA ALA A 234 -32.33 11.58 5.23
C ALA A 234 -32.63 11.01 6.63
N PHE A 235 -33.85 10.49 6.80
CA PHE A 235 -34.31 9.88 8.06
C PHE A 235 -33.54 8.59 8.42
N PHE A 236 -32.98 7.89 7.43
CA PHE A 236 -32.20 6.66 7.61
C PHE A 236 -30.80 6.84 7.00
N PHE A 237 -29.76 6.74 7.84
CA PHE A 237 -28.34 7.01 7.52
C PHE A 237 -28.10 8.41 6.93
N PRO A 238 -27.84 9.42 7.78
CA PRO A 238 -27.37 10.73 7.34
C PRO A 238 -26.08 10.59 6.50
N GLY A 239 -25.88 11.54 5.59
CA GLY A 239 -24.86 11.44 4.55
C GLY A 239 -23.43 11.25 5.08
N ASP A 240 -23.09 11.91 6.18
CA ASP A 240 -21.80 11.75 6.86
C ASP A 240 -21.55 10.30 7.31
N GLN A 241 -22.54 9.64 7.91
CA GLN A 241 -22.45 8.23 8.30
C GLN A 241 -22.34 7.30 7.08
N MET A 242 -22.96 7.67 5.96
CA MET A 242 -22.96 6.85 4.75
C MET A 242 -21.56 6.71 4.13
N VAL A 243 -20.74 7.76 4.14
CA VAL A 243 -19.39 7.70 3.56
C VAL A 243 -18.49 6.75 4.35
N PHE A 244 -18.48 6.89 5.68
CA PHE A 244 -17.71 6.01 6.55
C PHE A 244 -18.27 4.58 6.59
N PHE A 245 -19.58 4.41 6.40
CA PHE A 245 -20.18 3.09 6.21
C PHE A 245 -19.68 2.42 4.91
N LEU A 246 -19.64 3.13 3.79
CA LEU A 246 -19.13 2.58 2.54
C LEU A 246 -17.64 2.23 2.63
N LEU A 247 -16.83 3.04 3.31
CA LEU A 247 -15.44 2.69 3.62
C LEU A 247 -15.36 1.40 4.44
N ASN A 248 -16.21 1.26 5.47
CA ASN A 248 -16.30 0.04 6.28
C ASN A 248 -16.72 -1.19 5.46
N VAL A 249 -17.60 -1.05 4.47
CA VAL A 249 -17.99 -2.15 3.57
C VAL A 249 -16.79 -2.62 2.76
N VAL A 250 -15.97 -1.70 2.23
CA VAL A 250 -14.75 -2.06 1.49
C VAL A 250 -13.70 -2.69 2.41
N GLU A 251 -13.51 -2.15 3.62
CA GLU A 251 -12.61 -2.74 4.63
C GLU A 251 -13.07 -4.15 5.04
N PHE A 252 -14.38 -4.35 5.23
CA PHE A 252 -14.95 -5.66 5.54
C PHE A 252 -14.78 -6.64 4.37
N LEU A 253 -14.96 -6.20 3.13
CA LEU A 253 -14.65 -7.01 1.95
C LEU A 253 -13.17 -7.41 1.94
N GLY A 254 -12.27 -6.47 2.22
CA GLY A 254 -10.83 -6.74 2.39
C GLY A 254 -10.58 -7.80 3.47
N LEU A 255 -11.22 -7.66 4.64
CA LEU A 255 -11.13 -8.63 5.73
C LEU A 255 -11.62 -10.03 5.31
N VAL A 256 -12.75 -10.13 4.61
CA VAL A 256 -13.29 -11.40 4.10
C VAL A 256 -12.29 -12.06 3.14
N LEU A 257 -11.64 -11.29 2.27
CA LEU A 257 -10.60 -11.80 1.37
C LEU A 257 -9.38 -12.36 2.11
N THR A 258 -9.15 -11.96 3.37
CA THR A 258 -8.07 -12.55 4.17
C THR A 258 -8.38 -13.96 4.68
N LEU A 259 -9.62 -14.45 4.57
CA LEU A 259 -10.03 -15.75 5.11
C LEU A 259 -9.63 -16.91 4.20
N LYS A 260 -9.56 -18.12 4.77
CA LYS A 260 -9.07 -19.35 4.11
C LYS A 260 -9.72 -19.71 2.75
N PRO A 261 -10.99 -19.41 2.42
CA PRO A 261 -11.47 -19.69 1.07
C PRO A 261 -10.83 -18.82 -0.02
N PHE A 262 -10.27 -17.65 0.34
CA PHE A 262 -9.74 -16.67 -0.61
C PHE A 262 -8.21 -16.55 -0.54
N MET A 263 -7.63 -16.65 0.67
CA MET A 263 -6.19 -16.62 0.88
C MET A 263 -5.62 -18.05 0.81
N ALA A 264 -5.00 -18.39 -0.32
CA ALA A 264 -4.25 -19.63 -0.46
C ALA A 264 -2.89 -19.49 0.24
N MET A 265 -2.64 -20.33 1.24
CA MET A 265 -1.38 -20.33 1.97
C MET A 265 -0.34 -21.19 1.25
N PRO A 266 0.94 -20.78 1.21
CA PRO A 266 2.03 -21.68 0.88
C PRO A 266 2.10 -22.81 1.93
N GLU A 267 2.36 -24.06 1.51
CA GLU A 267 2.37 -25.27 2.36
C GLU A 267 3.23 -25.17 3.64
N GLN A 268 4.17 -24.21 3.71
CA GLN A 268 5.01 -23.96 4.89
C GLN A 268 4.24 -23.51 6.14
N TYR A 269 3.01 -23.02 6.03
CA TYR A 269 2.22 -22.54 7.19
C TYR A 269 1.23 -23.58 7.75
N ASP A 270 0.98 -24.68 7.06
CA ASP A 270 0.10 -25.77 7.55
C ASP A 270 0.83 -26.74 8.51
N ARG A 271 2.13 -26.54 8.73
CA ARG A 271 2.92 -27.24 9.74
C ARG A 271 3.24 -26.29 10.89
N ASN A 272 2.26 -25.97 11.73
CA ASN A 272 2.44 -25.54 13.13
C ASN A 272 1.09 -25.52 13.84
#